data_AF-A0A0N1DBT4-F1
#
_entry.id   AF-A0A0N1DBT4-F1
#
_cell.length_a   1.000
_cell.length_b   1.000
_cell.length_c   1.000
_cell.angle_alpha   90.00
_cell.angle_beta   90.00
_cell.angle_gamma   90.00
#
_symmetry.space_group_name_H-M   'P 1'
#
loop_
_entity.id
_entity.type
_entity.pdbx_description
1 polymer ?
#
loop_
_entity_poly.entity_id
_entity_poly.type
_entity_poly.pdbx_seq_one_letter_code
_entity_poly.pdbx_strand_id
1 'polypeptide(L)'
;MVSLARAHILTCGDFLLVQDLANHLGIHVELLSPALKQWEADHRIFSIDHDGCSSFPIYAFPSHGGASPIPGIRDVLSVLCPMKDGWGVSFWFMSPNGWLGGKRPQDLLSTEPSRVISAAHEEASGVMHG
;
A
#
# COMPACT_ATOMS: atom_id res chain seq x y z
N MET A 1 -8.58 17.89 12.33
CA MET A 1 -7.34 17.77 11.54
C MET A 1 -7.16 16.40 10.87
N VAL A 2 -7.67 15.30 11.44
CA VAL A 2 -7.64 13.94 10.83
C VAL A 2 -8.45 13.82 9.51
N SER A 3 -9.45 14.68 9.31
CA SER A 3 -10.34 14.65 8.13
C SER A 3 -9.65 15.03 6.81
N LEU A 4 -8.72 15.98 6.81
CA LEU A 4 -8.08 16.47 5.58
C LEU A 4 -7.11 15.43 5.00
N ALA A 5 -6.37 14.76 5.88
CA ALA A 5 -5.35 13.79 5.50
C ALA A 5 -5.99 12.53 4.90
N ARG A 6 -7.11 12.05 5.46
CA ARG A 6 -7.88 10.92 4.90
C ARG A 6 -8.53 11.29 3.57
N ALA A 7 -9.07 12.51 3.46
CA ALA A 7 -9.62 13.00 2.19
C ALA A 7 -8.53 13.04 1.10
N HIS A 8 -7.31 13.48 1.43
CA HIS A 8 -6.21 13.54 0.46
C HIS A 8 -5.87 12.16 -0.14
N ILE A 9 -5.76 11.13 0.70
CA ILE A 9 -5.52 9.74 0.27
C ILE A 9 -6.60 9.28 -0.73
N LEU A 10 -7.86 9.57 -0.43
CA LEU A 10 -8.99 9.18 -1.29
C LEU A 10 -9.03 10.00 -2.59
N THR A 11 -8.59 11.26 -2.57
CA THR A 11 -8.58 12.14 -3.75
C THR A 11 -7.36 11.96 -4.65
N CYS A 12 -6.26 11.38 -4.15
CA CYS A 12 -5.05 11.17 -4.95
C CYS A 12 -5.20 10.08 -6.02
N GLY A 13 -6.25 9.26 -5.96
CA GLY A 13 -6.49 8.17 -6.90
C GLY A 13 -5.56 6.96 -6.70
N ASP A 14 -4.71 7.00 -5.67
CA ASP A 14 -3.76 5.93 -5.34
C ASP A 14 -4.45 4.70 -4.71
N PHE A 15 -5.71 4.84 -4.28
CA PHE A 15 -6.54 3.77 -3.73
C PHE A 15 -7.83 3.63 -4.53
N LEU A 16 -8.13 2.41 -4.97
CA LEU A 16 -9.30 2.09 -5.77
C LEU A 16 -10.19 1.04 -5.09
N LEU A 17 -11.50 1.18 -5.25
CA LEU A 17 -12.44 0.12 -4.92
C LEU A 17 -12.16 -1.11 -5.80
N VAL A 18 -12.58 -2.29 -5.36
CA VAL A 18 -12.34 -3.54 -6.10
C VAL A 18 -12.82 -3.49 -7.56
N GLN A 19 -13.91 -2.78 -7.85
CA GLN A 19 -14.44 -2.61 -9.20
C GLN A 19 -13.49 -1.79 -10.08
N ASP A 20 -13.02 -0.65 -9.57
CA ASP A 20 -12.12 0.23 -10.30
C ASP A 20 -10.72 -0.38 -10.41
N LEU A 21 -10.26 -1.11 -9.39
CA LEU A 21 -9.01 -1.84 -9.44
C LEU A 21 -9.05 -2.97 -10.47
N ALA A 22 -10.16 -3.71 -10.54
CA ALA A 22 -10.37 -4.74 -11.56
C ALA A 22 -10.28 -4.16 -12.98
N ASN A 23 -10.96 -3.03 -13.21
CA ASN A 23 -10.88 -2.29 -14.47
C ASN A 23 -9.45 -1.82 -14.75
N HIS A 24 -8.74 -1.28 -13.75
CA HIS A 24 -7.36 -0.82 -13.88
C HIS A 24 -6.39 -1.94 -14.25
N LEU A 25 -6.56 -3.12 -13.66
CA LEU A 25 -5.72 -4.30 -13.93
C LEU A 25 -6.15 -5.07 -15.19
N GLY A 26 -7.31 -4.74 -15.77
CA GLY A 26 -7.88 -5.48 -16.90
C GLY A 26 -8.34 -6.90 -16.54
N ILE A 27 -8.80 -7.10 -15.30
CA ILE A 27 -9.24 -8.41 -14.77
C ILE A 27 -10.70 -8.31 -14.35
N HIS A 28 -11.44 -9.41 -14.46
CA HIS A 28 -12.81 -9.48 -13.96
C HIS A 28 -12.87 -9.42 -12.42
N VAL A 29 -13.84 -8.67 -11.89
CA VAL A 29 -14.05 -8.49 -10.43
C VAL A 29 -14.24 -9.83 -9.71
N GLU A 30 -14.88 -10.80 -10.36
CA GLU A 30 -15.15 -12.14 -9.84
C GLU A 30 -13.87 -12.95 -9.61
N LEU A 31 -12.81 -12.66 -10.38
CA LEU A 31 -11.49 -13.26 -10.22
C LEU A 31 -10.63 -12.47 -9.22
N LEU A 32 -10.74 -11.14 -9.25
CA LEU A 32 -9.92 -10.27 -8.39
C LEU A 32 -10.38 -10.30 -6.93
N SER A 33 -11.68 -10.29 -6.65
CA SER A 33 -12.22 -10.24 -5.30
C SER A 33 -11.73 -11.37 -4.38
N PRO A 34 -11.79 -12.66 -4.77
CA PRO A 34 -11.23 -13.73 -3.94
C PRO A 34 -9.70 -13.67 -3.85
N ALA A 35 -9.02 -13.24 -4.91
CA ALA A 35 -7.57 -13.08 -4.90
C ALA A 35 -7.10 -11.99 -3.91
N LEU A 36 -7.79 -10.85 -3.86
CA LEU A 36 -7.53 -9.78 -2.89
C LEU A 36 -7.68 -10.28 -1.45
N LYS A 37 -8.77 -11.00 -1.14
CA LYS A 37 -8.96 -11.58 0.21
C LYS A 37 -7.83 -12.52 0.60
N GLN A 38 -7.39 -13.36 -0.34
CA GLN A 38 -6.27 -14.26 -0.11
C GLN A 38 -4.96 -13.47 0.08
N TRP A 39 -4.71 -12.47 -0.75
CA TRP A 39 -3.50 -11.65 -0.63
C TRP A 39 -3.48 -10.81 0.66
N GLU A 40 -4.61 -10.31 1.12
CA GLU A 40 -4.70 -9.63 2.43
C GLU A 40 -4.37 -10.60 3.57
N ALA A 41 -4.93 -11.82 3.54
CA ALA A 41 -4.62 -12.86 4.52
C ALA A 41 -3.13 -13.27 4.51
N ASP A 42 -2.50 -13.25 3.33
CA ASP A 42 -1.07 -13.54 3.15
C ASP A 42 -0.15 -12.33 3.43
N HIS A 43 -0.70 -11.18 3.85
CA HIS A 43 -0.02 -9.89 3.99
C HIS A 43 0.68 -9.41 2.71
N ARG A 44 0.17 -9.79 1.54
CA ARG A 44 0.68 -9.41 0.21
C ARG A 44 0.03 -8.16 -0.35
N ILE A 45 -1.03 -7.66 0.28
CA ILE A 45 -1.65 -6.37 0.03
C ILE A 45 -2.34 -5.91 1.33
N PHE A 46 -2.75 -4.66 1.38
CA PHE A 46 -3.58 -4.11 2.45
C PHE A 46 -4.70 -3.27 1.83
N SER A 47 -5.73 -3.00 2.61
CA SER A 47 -6.80 -2.09 2.24
C SER A 47 -6.96 -0.96 3.26
N ILE A 48 -7.64 0.10 2.82
CA ILE A 48 -8.19 1.12 3.70
C ILE A 48 -9.71 0.96 3.70
N ASP A 49 -10.30 0.87 4.90
CA ASP A 49 -11.74 0.89 5.04
C ASP A 49 -12.24 2.32 5.21
N HIS A 50 -13.16 2.71 4.35
CA HIS A 50 -13.86 3.99 4.41
C HIS A 50 -15.35 3.78 4.13
N ASP A 51 -16.22 4.18 5.05
CA ASP A 51 -17.69 4.05 4.94
C ASP A 51 -18.18 2.65 4.54
N GLY A 52 -17.53 1.61 5.09
CA GLY A 52 -17.85 0.21 4.82
C GLY A 52 -17.36 -0.32 3.46
N CYS A 53 -16.58 0.48 2.73
CA CYS A 53 -15.96 0.10 1.47
C CYS A 53 -14.44 0.01 1.62
N SER A 54 -13.89 -1.15 1.26
CA SER A 54 -12.43 -1.37 1.24
C SER A 54 -11.83 -0.91 -0.08
N SER A 55 -10.83 -0.05 0.00
CA SER A 55 -10.07 0.45 -1.16
C SER A 55 -8.63 -0.06 -1.10
N PHE A 56 -8.04 -0.35 -2.25
CA PHE A 56 -6.76 -1.02 -2.40
C PHE A 56 -5.73 -0.16 -3.13
N PRO A 57 -4.46 -0.21 -2.74
CA PRO A 57 -3.41 0.63 -3.33
C PRO A 57 -3.07 0.18 -4.76
N ILE A 58 -3.14 1.09 -5.72
CA ILE A 58 -2.78 0.81 -7.12
C ILE A 58 -1.29 0.54 -7.29
N TYR A 59 -0.46 1.25 -6.50
CA TYR A 59 0.99 1.15 -6.54
C TYR A 59 1.51 -0.19 -6.01
N ALA A 60 0.65 -1.01 -5.38
CA ALA A 60 0.99 -2.37 -5.02
C ALA A 60 1.14 -3.29 -6.25
N PHE A 61 0.66 -2.88 -7.42
CA PHE A 61 0.72 -3.65 -8.65
C PHE A 61 1.78 -3.11 -9.62
N PRO A 62 2.43 -3.97 -10.42
CA PRO A 62 3.40 -3.53 -11.42
C PRO A 62 2.73 -2.72 -12.53
N SER A 63 3.33 -1.59 -12.94
CA SER A 63 2.80 -0.74 -14.01
C SER A 63 2.80 -1.41 -15.40
N HIS A 64 3.55 -2.51 -15.60
CA HIS A 64 3.72 -3.18 -16.89
C HIS A 64 3.06 -4.57 -16.94
N GLY A 65 1.73 -4.62 -16.82
CA GLY A 65 0.94 -5.82 -17.14
C GLY A 65 0.94 -6.90 -16.05
N GLY A 66 1.23 -6.54 -14.80
CA GLY A 66 1.17 -7.45 -13.67
C GLY A 66 -0.19 -7.43 -12.97
N ALA A 67 -0.88 -8.58 -12.97
CA ALA A 67 -2.14 -8.79 -12.25
C ALA A 67 -1.96 -9.12 -10.75
N SER A 68 -0.71 -9.27 -10.29
CA SER A 68 -0.37 -9.70 -8.92
C SER A 68 0.41 -8.61 -8.19
N PRO A 69 0.28 -8.51 -6.86
CA PRO A 69 1.04 -7.55 -6.07
C PRO A 69 2.56 -7.75 -6.19
N ILE A 70 3.29 -6.63 -6.16
CA ILE A 70 4.75 -6.58 -6.15
C ILE A 70 5.25 -7.33 -4.91
N PRO A 71 6.13 -8.35 -5.05
CA PRO A 71 6.53 -9.18 -3.91
C PRO A 71 7.07 -8.40 -2.71
N GLY A 72 7.83 -7.32 -2.95
CA GLY A 72 8.44 -6.52 -1.90
C GLY A 72 7.44 -5.81 -0.97
N ILE A 73 6.17 -5.66 -1.35
CA ILE A 73 5.18 -5.06 -0.46
C ILE A 73 4.94 -5.93 0.79
N ARG A 74 5.04 -7.25 0.66
CA ARG A 74 4.78 -8.18 1.76
C ARG A 74 5.74 -7.97 2.93
N ASP A 75 7.01 -7.76 2.62
CA ASP A 75 8.04 -7.56 3.63
C ASP A 75 7.84 -6.21 4.34
N VAL A 76 7.46 -5.16 3.58
CA VAL A 76 7.11 -3.85 4.15
C VAL A 76 5.91 -3.96 5.10
N LEU A 77 4.84 -4.65 4.67
CA LEU A 77 3.63 -4.82 5.49
C LEU A 77 3.91 -5.65 6.74
N SER A 78 4.76 -6.68 6.63
CA SER A 78 5.15 -7.51 7.79
C SER A 78 5.87 -6.71 8.87
N VAL A 79 6.54 -5.61 8.48
CA VAL A 79 7.24 -4.71 9.41
C VAL A 79 6.32 -3.62 9.96
N LEU A 80 5.46 -3.03 9.12
CA LEU A 80 4.67 -1.84 9.50
C LEU A 80 3.29 -2.18 10.10
N CYS A 81 2.60 -3.22 9.63
CA CYS A 81 1.26 -3.57 10.11
C CYS A 81 1.16 -3.95 11.60
N PRO A 82 2.22 -4.46 12.27
CA PRO A 82 2.19 -4.63 13.73
C PRO A 82 2.04 -3.30 14.50
N MET A 83 2.32 -2.16 13.87
CA MET A 83 2.40 -0.85 14.52
C MET A 83 1.50 0.21 13.89
N LYS A 84 1.01 -0.02 12.67
CA LYS A 84 0.20 0.93 11.90
C LYS A 84 -1.00 0.21 11.28
N ASP A 85 -2.16 0.85 11.29
CA ASP A 85 -3.34 0.39 10.55
C ASP A 85 -3.21 0.73 9.05
N GLY A 86 -4.18 0.30 8.23
CA GLY A 86 -4.15 0.55 6.78
C GLY A 86 -4.02 2.04 6.42
N TRP A 87 -4.60 2.93 7.24
CA TRP A 87 -4.43 4.38 7.08
C TRP A 87 -3.01 4.83 7.41
N GLY A 88 -2.42 4.37 8.50
CA GLY A 88 -1.03 4.68 8.85
C GLY A 88 -0.02 4.16 7.83
N VAL A 89 -0.25 2.96 7.28
CA VAL A 89 0.57 2.39 6.21
C VAL A 89 0.43 3.21 4.93
N SER A 90 -0.79 3.59 4.53
CA SER A 90 -0.99 4.43 3.33
C SER A 90 -0.31 5.80 3.46
N PHE A 91 -0.40 6.45 4.62
CA PHE A 91 0.33 7.69 4.87
C PHE A 91 1.84 7.53 4.72
N TRP A 92 2.41 6.44 5.24
CA TRP A 92 3.83 6.18 5.11
C TRP A 92 4.26 6.01 3.64
N PHE A 93 3.46 5.30 2.84
CA PHE A 93 3.73 5.10 1.42
C PHE A 93 3.63 6.39 0.58
N MET A 94 2.70 7.28 0.95
CA MET A 94 2.47 8.55 0.24
C MET A 94 3.42 9.68 0.67
N SER A 95 4.05 9.56 1.84
CA SER A 95 4.88 10.64 2.40
C SER A 95 6.31 10.59 1.87
N PRO A 96 6.95 11.75 1.64
CA PRO A 96 8.40 11.83 1.47
C PRO A 96 9.12 11.12 2.62
N ASN A 97 9.97 10.15 2.31
CA ASN A 97 10.66 9.36 3.32
C ASN A 97 12.15 9.73 3.38
N GLY A 98 12.64 10.12 4.56
CA GLY A 98 14.02 10.55 4.76
C GLY A 98 15.06 9.47 4.43
N TRP A 99 14.75 8.21 4.72
CA TRP A 99 15.61 7.05 4.41
C TRP A 99 15.69 6.74 2.91
N LEU A 100 14.75 7.29 2.13
CA LEU A 100 14.70 7.17 0.68
C LEU A 100 15.17 8.44 -0.05
N GLY A 101 15.86 9.35 0.67
CA GLY A 101 16.33 10.61 0.12
C GLY A 101 15.20 11.58 -0.24
N GLY A 102 14.10 11.54 0.50
CA GLY A 102 12.92 12.39 0.29
C GLY A 102 11.96 11.87 -0.79
N LYS A 103 12.24 10.73 -1.43
CA LYS A 103 11.29 10.07 -2.34
C LYS A 103 10.19 9.37 -1.55
N ARG A 104 9.03 9.20 -2.17
CA ARG A 104 7.91 8.44 -1.59
C ARG A 104 8.17 6.93 -1.75
N PRO A 105 7.89 6.11 -0.73
CA PRO A 105 7.99 4.66 -0.85
C PRO A 105 7.17 4.07 -2.01
N GLN A 106 5.98 4.63 -2.30
CA GLN A 106 5.13 4.14 -3.39
C GLN A 106 5.78 4.30 -4.77
N ASP A 107 6.55 5.36 -4.99
CA ASP A 107 7.22 5.62 -6.26
C ASP A 107 8.41 4.67 -6.51
N LEU A 108 8.95 4.08 -5.44
CA LEU A 108 10.13 3.21 -5.47
C LEU A 108 9.78 1.73 -5.35
N LEU A 109 8.55 1.38 -4.97
CA LEU A 109 8.17 -0.01 -4.67
C LEU A 109 8.37 -0.93 -5.89
N SER A 110 8.07 -0.46 -7.11
CA SER A 110 8.24 -1.27 -8.33
C SER A 110 9.69 -1.36 -8.81
N THR A 111 10.53 -0.35 -8.55
CA THR A 111 11.88 -0.24 -9.14
C THR A 111 12.99 -0.57 -8.17
N GLU A 112 12.84 -0.20 -6.90
CA GLU A 112 13.84 -0.35 -5.83
C GLU A 112 13.22 -0.92 -4.54
N PRO A 113 12.50 -2.07 -4.58
CA PRO A 113 11.75 -2.61 -3.44
C PRO A 113 12.64 -2.85 -2.21
N SER A 114 13.89 -3.29 -2.41
CA SER A 114 14.83 -3.53 -1.30
C SER A 114 15.09 -2.27 -0.47
N ARG A 115 15.16 -1.09 -1.10
CA ARG A 115 15.34 0.18 -0.37
C ARG A 115 14.10 0.54 0.44
N VAL A 116 12.91 0.28 -0.12
CA VAL A 116 11.64 0.51 0.57
C VAL A 116 11.52 -0.39 1.79
N ILE A 117 11.93 -1.66 1.67
CA ILE A 117 11.97 -2.61 2.80
C ILE A 117 12.93 -2.11 3.89
N SER A 118 14.15 -1.69 3.53
CA SER A 118 15.09 -1.13 4.52
C SER A 118 14.52 0.10 5.23
N ALA A 119 13.88 1.02 4.49
CA ALA A 119 13.25 2.20 5.08
C ALA A 119 12.10 1.84 6.05
N ALA A 120 11.37 0.75 5.78
CA ALA A 120 10.33 0.25 6.68
C ALA A 120 10.92 -0.27 8.00
N HIS A 121 12.06 -0.96 7.96
CA HIS A 121 12.77 -1.39 9.15
C HIS A 121 13.29 -0.21 9.98
N GLU A 122 13.84 0.82 9.34
CA GLU A 122 14.29 2.04 10.04
C GLU A 122 13.12 2.79 10.71
N GLU A 123 11.98 2.92 10.02
CA GLU A 123 10.74 3.45 10.59
C GLU A 123 10.31 2.65 11.82
N ALA A 124 10.29 1.31 11.72
CA ALA A 124 9.89 0.45 12.83
C ALA A 124 10.83 0.58 14.04
N SER A 125 12.15 0.64 13.79
CA SER A 125 13.16 0.85 14.82
C SER A 125 13.03 2.22 15.48
N GLY A 126 12.78 3.28 14.70
CA GLY A 126 12.63 4.65 15.19
C GLY A 126 11.44 4.84 16.12
N VAL A 127 10.29 4.19 15.83
CA VAL A 127 9.11 4.25 16.69
C VAL A 127 9.33 3.52 18.03
N MET A 128 10.12 2.44 18.05
CA MET A 128 10.41 1.69 19.28
C MET A 128 11.32 2.45 20.27
N HIS A 129 12.05 3.46 19.80
CA HIS A 129 12.95 4.29 20.61
C HIS A 129 12.36 5.67 20.96
N GLY A 130 11.09 5.92 20.61
CA GLY A 130 10.38 7.19 20.82
C GLY A 130 9.43 7.20 22.01
#